data_AF-A0A9C9KQM5-F1
#
_entry.id   AF-A0A9C9KQM5-F1
#
_cell.length_a   1.000
_cell.length_b   1.000
_cell.length_c   1.000
_cell.angle_alpha   90.00
_cell.angle_beta   90.00
_cell.angle_gamma   90.00
#
_symmetry.space_group_name_H-M   'P 1'
#
loop_
_entity.id
_entity.type
_entity.pdbx_description
1 polymer ?
#
loop_
_entity_poly.entity_id
_entity_poly.type
_entity_poly.pdbx_seq_one_letter_code
_entity_poly.pdbx_strand_id
1 'polypeptide(L)'
;MKDKEQLRSKRLDTVVAKARNGRDQRMAGYRERALARYPWICGRCSREFDRESVHELTVHHRDHDHDNNPPDGSNWELLCLYCHDNEHTRQEEQYRYGYADIDDTERTAVSTRPFAGLESLLKNPRD
;
A
#
# COMPACT_ATOMS: atom_id res chain seq x y z
N MET A 1 25.96 -44.77 23.59
CA MET A 1 26.26 -43.40 23.10
C MET A 1 25.51 -43.06 21.82
N LYS A 2 25.51 -43.93 20.79
CA LYS A 2 24.81 -43.74 19.51
C LYS A 2 23.29 -43.43 19.63
N ASP A 3 22.58 -44.04 20.57
CA ASP A 3 21.12 -43.83 20.71
C ASP A 3 20.75 -42.42 21.19
N LYS A 4 21.56 -41.82 22.07
CA LYS A 4 21.37 -40.42 22.51
C LYS A 4 21.61 -39.43 21.37
N GLU A 5 22.54 -39.74 20.48
CA GLU A 5 22.89 -38.92 19.32
C GLU A 5 21.80 -38.97 18.25
N GLN A 6 21.27 -40.17 17.95
CA GLN A 6 20.10 -40.33 17.08
C GLN A 6 18.85 -39.64 17.66
N LEU A 7 18.61 -39.73 18.97
CA LEU A 7 17.49 -39.04 19.61
C LEU A 7 17.62 -37.51 19.51
N ARG A 8 18.85 -37.00 19.62
CA ARG A 8 19.15 -35.57 19.48
C ARG A 8 18.98 -35.08 18.03
N SER A 9 19.40 -35.88 17.04
CA SER A 9 19.14 -35.62 15.62
C SER A 9 17.65 -35.55 15.32
N LYS A 10 16.87 -36.56 15.74
CA LYS A 10 15.40 -36.59 15.52
C LYS A 10 14.69 -35.39 16.14
N ARG A 11 15.12 -34.94 17.32
CA ARG A 11 14.60 -33.72 17.96
C ARG A 11 14.95 -32.47 17.17
N LEU A 12 16.19 -32.35 16.68
CA LEU A 12 16.61 -31.25 15.80
C LEU A 12 15.80 -31.23 14.51
N ASP A 13 15.63 -32.37 13.85
CA ASP A 13 14.85 -32.50 12.62
C ASP A 13 13.39 -32.07 12.84
N THR A 14 12.80 -32.45 13.98
CA THR A 14 11.44 -32.06 14.36
C THR A 14 11.32 -30.54 14.58
N VAL A 15 12.31 -29.93 15.25
CA VAL A 15 12.34 -28.48 15.49
C VAL A 15 12.48 -27.72 14.18
N VAL A 16 13.37 -28.16 13.29
CA VAL A 16 13.58 -27.54 11.97
C VAL A 16 12.32 -27.69 11.10
N ALA A 17 11.71 -28.88 11.06
CA ALA A 17 10.47 -29.12 10.32
C ALA A 17 9.32 -28.24 10.83
N LYS A 18 9.16 -28.12 12.15
CA LYS A 18 8.14 -27.25 12.75
C LYS A 18 8.38 -25.78 12.43
N ALA A 19 9.65 -25.32 12.45
CA ALA A 19 10.01 -23.96 12.10
C ALA A 19 9.71 -23.65 10.61
N ARG A 20 10.01 -24.59 9.71
CA ARG A 20 9.69 -24.49 8.28
C ARG A 20 8.19 -24.45 8.04
N ASN A 21 7.44 -25.41 8.58
CA ASN A 21 5.98 -25.45 8.45
C ASN A 21 5.31 -24.17 8.99
N GLY A 22 5.76 -23.68 10.15
CA GLY A 22 5.24 -22.43 10.70
C GLY A 22 5.56 -21.21 9.82
N ARG A 23 6.73 -21.18 9.17
CA ARG A 23 7.07 -20.14 8.19
C ARG A 23 6.18 -20.27 6.96
N ASP A 24 6.03 -21.46 6.41
CA ASP A 24 5.29 -21.67 5.18
C ASP A 24 3.79 -21.40 5.36
N GLN A 25 3.23 -21.69 6.55
CA GLN A 25 1.87 -21.29 6.93
C GLN A 25 1.70 -19.77 7.02
N ARG A 26 2.69 -19.04 7.55
CA ARG A 26 2.67 -17.57 7.52
C ARG A 26 2.79 -17.04 6.10
N MET A 27 3.66 -17.65 5.28
CA MET A 27 3.87 -17.25 3.88
C MET A 27 2.71 -17.63 2.94
N ALA A 28 1.74 -18.41 3.40
CA ALA A 28 0.60 -18.83 2.59
C ALA A 28 -0.41 -17.68 2.34
N GLY A 29 -0.41 -16.66 3.21
CA GLY A 29 -1.26 -15.49 3.04
C GLY A 29 -0.93 -14.71 1.77
N TYR A 30 -1.95 -14.10 1.15
CA TYR A 30 -1.74 -13.20 0.00
C TYR A 30 -0.82 -12.03 0.36
N ARG A 31 -0.83 -11.59 1.63
CA ARG A 31 0.04 -10.52 2.15
C ARG A 31 1.51 -10.88 2.01
N GLU A 32 1.92 -12.02 2.54
CA GLU A 32 3.30 -12.47 2.52
C GLU A 32 3.77 -12.77 1.10
N ARG A 33 2.87 -13.31 0.26
CA ARG A 33 3.13 -13.50 -1.17
C ARG A 33 3.36 -12.17 -1.89
N ALA A 34 2.58 -11.14 -1.59
CA ALA A 34 2.76 -9.81 -2.16
C ALA A 34 4.08 -9.17 -1.69
N LEU A 35 4.37 -9.21 -0.38
CA LEU A 35 5.61 -8.65 0.19
C LEU A 35 6.89 -9.36 -0.30
N ALA A 36 6.77 -10.63 -0.72
CA ALA A 36 7.89 -11.38 -1.31
C ALA A 36 8.11 -11.06 -2.80
N ARG A 37 7.09 -10.53 -3.50
CA ARG A 37 7.11 -10.27 -4.94
C ARG A 37 7.37 -8.81 -5.29
N TYR A 38 6.81 -7.90 -4.51
CA TYR A 38 6.85 -6.47 -4.79
C TYR A 38 7.91 -5.76 -3.95
N PRO A 39 8.53 -4.70 -4.48
CA PRO A 39 9.40 -3.85 -3.67
C PRO A 39 8.61 -3.25 -2.52
N TRP A 40 9.25 -3.04 -1.37
CA TRP A 40 8.64 -2.44 -0.18
C TRP A 40 8.50 -0.92 -0.35
N ILE A 41 7.73 -0.52 -1.36
CA ILE A 41 7.52 0.86 -1.77
C ILE A 41 6.02 1.03 -2.01
N CYS A 42 5.44 2.10 -1.48
CA CYS A 42 4.04 2.43 -1.74
C CYS A 42 3.86 2.80 -3.23
N GLY A 43 2.96 2.13 -3.94
CA GLY A 43 2.66 2.38 -5.35
C GLY A 43 2.00 3.72 -5.66
N ARG A 44 1.62 4.51 -4.64
CA ARG A 44 0.95 5.83 -4.80
C ARG A 44 1.82 7.00 -4.40
N CYS A 45 2.47 6.94 -3.23
CA CYS A 45 3.29 8.05 -2.72
C CYS A 45 4.80 7.79 -2.78
N SER A 46 5.22 6.61 -3.28
CA SER A 46 6.63 6.21 -3.40
C SER A 46 7.41 6.21 -2.09
N ARG A 47 6.73 6.24 -0.93
CA ARG A 47 7.37 6.02 0.37
C ARG A 47 7.97 4.61 0.41
N GLU A 48 9.24 4.51 0.76
CA GLU A 48 9.94 3.25 0.97
C GLU A 48 9.76 2.76 2.41
N PHE A 49 9.77 1.44 2.57
CA PHE A 49 9.59 0.74 3.83
C PHE A 49 10.74 -0.25 4.04
N ASP A 50 11.06 -0.46 5.30
CA ASP A 50 12.08 -1.39 5.77
C ASP A 50 11.47 -2.43 6.71
N ARG A 51 12.31 -3.24 7.35
CA ARG A 51 11.83 -4.31 8.24
C ARG A 51 11.07 -3.78 9.46
N GLU A 52 11.39 -2.56 9.91
CA GLU A 52 10.75 -1.96 11.08
C GLU A 52 9.37 -1.40 10.70
N SER A 53 9.22 -0.90 9.47
CA SER A 53 8.03 -0.21 8.99
C SER A 53 7.14 -1.00 8.02
N VAL A 54 7.56 -2.18 7.52
CA VAL A 54 6.80 -2.99 6.53
C VAL A 54 5.39 -3.40 7.00
N HIS A 55 5.14 -3.36 8.31
CA HIS A 55 3.81 -3.58 8.87
C HIS A 55 2.80 -2.50 8.46
N GLU A 56 3.26 -1.29 8.09
CA GLU A 56 2.45 -0.20 7.54
C GLU A 56 2.16 -0.35 6.04
N LEU A 57 2.80 -1.30 5.35
CA LEU A 57 2.58 -1.56 3.93
C LEU A 57 1.52 -2.66 3.78
N THR A 58 0.38 -2.34 3.16
CA THR A 58 -0.78 -3.22 3.00
C THR A 58 -0.93 -3.68 1.55
N VAL A 59 -1.66 -4.78 1.36
CA VAL A 59 -2.06 -5.25 0.03
C VAL A 59 -3.42 -4.64 -0.29
N HIS A 60 -3.48 -3.95 -1.42
CA HIS A 60 -4.71 -3.46 -2.03
C HIS A 60 -5.04 -4.33 -3.25
N HIS A 61 -6.31 -4.73 -3.38
CA HIS A 61 -6.83 -5.47 -4.54
C HIS A 61 -7.30 -4.46 -5.60
N ARG A 62 -6.72 -4.50 -6.80
CA ARG A 62 -6.98 -3.49 -7.85
C ARG A 62 -8.42 -3.48 -8.32
N ASP A 63 -9.05 -4.65 -8.37
CA ASP A 63 -10.47 -4.82 -8.70
C ASP A 63 -11.40 -4.73 -7.48
N HIS A 64 -10.84 -4.56 -6.28
CA HIS A 64 -11.53 -4.51 -4.99
C HIS A 64 -12.26 -5.82 -4.60
N ASP A 65 -11.99 -6.91 -5.33
CA ASP A 65 -12.43 -8.26 -4.97
C ASP A 65 -11.34 -8.95 -4.13
N HIS A 66 -11.60 -9.07 -2.83
CA HIS A 66 -10.69 -9.71 -1.88
C HIS A 66 -10.54 -11.22 -2.09
N ASP A 67 -11.42 -11.86 -2.85
CA ASP A 67 -11.35 -13.29 -3.19
C ASP A 67 -10.50 -13.54 -4.45
N ASN A 68 -10.36 -12.55 -5.34
CA ASN A 68 -9.53 -12.63 -6.53
C ASN A 68 -8.02 -12.53 -6.22
N ASN A 69 -7.42 -13.66 -5.87
CA ASN A 69 -6.02 -13.77 -5.42
C ASN A 69 -5.14 -14.58 -6.40
N PRO A 70 -4.86 -14.05 -7.60
CA PRO A 70 -4.14 -14.81 -8.62
C PRO A 70 -2.72 -15.18 -8.15
N PRO A 71 -2.18 -16.34 -8.60
CA PRO A 71 -0.90 -16.86 -8.14
C PRO A 71 0.29 -15.92 -8.44
N ASP A 72 0.19 -15.15 -9.52
CA ASP A 72 1.19 -14.19 -10.00
C ASP A 72 1.14 -12.82 -9.30
N GLY A 73 0.10 -12.58 -8.49
CA GLY A 73 -0.14 -11.33 -7.77
C GLY A 73 -0.66 -10.18 -8.64
N SER A 74 -1.07 -10.44 -9.89
CA SER A 74 -1.49 -9.41 -10.86
C SER A 74 -2.61 -8.47 -10.38
N ASN A 75 -3.47 -8.96 -9.47
CA ASN A 75 -4.54 -8.16 -8.86
C ASN A 75 -4.10 -7.35 -7.63
N TRP A 76 -2.83 -7.37 -7.25
CA TRP A 76 -2.35 -6.72 -6.02
C TRP A 76 -1.55 -5.45 -6.31
N GLU A 77 -1.61 -4.51 -5.38
CA GLU A 77 -0.61 -3.45 -5.22
C GLU A 77 -0.27 -3.22 -3.74
N LEU A 78 0.96 -2.77 -3.47
CA LEU A 78 1.40 -2.44 -2.12
C LEU A 78 1.20 -0.95 -1.85
N LEU A 79 0.39 -0.60 -0.85
CA LEU A 79 0.08 0.77 -0.45
C LEU A 79 0.43 0.99 1.03
N CYS A 80 0.84 2.20 1.39
CA CYS A 80 0.89 2.56 2.80
C CYS A 80 -0.54 2.71 3.34
N LEU A 81 -0.72 2.57 4.66
CA LEU A 81 -2.02 2.72 5.35
C LEU A 81 -2.83 3.92 4.82
N TYR A 82 -2.20 5.09 4.74
CA TYR A 82 -2.88 6.31 4.29
C TYR A 82 -3.31 6.27 2.82
N CYS A 83 -2.46 5.77 1.93
CA CYS A 83 -2.82 5.65 0.51
C CYS A 83 -3.87 4.57 0.28
N HIS A 84 -3.85 3.51 1.09
CA HIS A 84 -4.83 2.45 1.05
C HIS A 84 -6.22 2.96 1.41
N ASP A 85 -6.35 3.62 2.57
CA ASP A 85 -7.63 4.17 3.04
C ASP A 85 -8.18 5.25 2.10
N ASN A 86 -7.29 6.08 1.54
CA ASN A 86 -7.68 7.09 0.56
C ASN A 86 -8.19 6.47 -0.76
N GLU A 87 -7.64 5.34 -1.21
CA GLU A 87 -8.15 4.66 -2.42
C GLU A 87 -9.57 4.12 -2.19
N HIS A 88 -9.82 3.49 -1.05
CA HIS A 88 -11.17 3.07 -0.65
C HIS A 88 -12.13 4.25 -0.56
N THR A 89 -11.68 5.38 0.01
CA THR A 89 -12.51 6.60 0.10
C THR A 89 -12.87 7.14 -1.28
N ARG A 90 -11.89 7.23 -2.19
CA ARG A 90 -12.12 7.69 -3.57
C ARG A 90 -13.10 6.78 -4.30
N GLN A 91 -13.01 5.46 -4.08
CA GLN A 91 -13.95 4.51 -4.65
C GLN A 91 -15.36 4.73 -4.11
N GLU A 92 -15.53 4.86 -2.79
CA GLU A 92 -16.83 5.17 -2.19
C GLU A 92 -17.42 6.49 -2.72
N GLU A 93 -16.60 7.52 -2.86
CA GLU A 93 -17.00 8.80 -3.44
C GLU A 93 -17.44 8.65 -4.90
N GLN A 94 -16.70 7.89 -5.71
CA GLN A 94 -17.07 7.59 -7.10
C GLN A 94 -18.40 6.83 -7.18
N TYR A 95 -18.65 5.87 -6.28
CA TYR A 95 -19.94 5.17 -6.24
C TYR A 95 -21.09 6.07 -5.77
N ARG A 96 -20.82 6.99 -4.83
CA ARG A 96 -21.85 7.88 -4.25
C ARG A 96 -22.22 9.04 -5.16
N TYR A 97 -21.24 9.65 -5.81
CA TYR A 97 -21.41 10.91 -6.55
C TYR A 97 -21.15 10.79 -8.05
N GLY A 98 -20.65 9.63 -8.52
CA GLY A 98 -20.12 9.49 -9.88
C GLY A 98 -18.81 10.27 -10.05
N TYR A 99 -18.19 10.16 -11.23
CA TYR A 99 -17.35 11.28 -11.66
C TYR A 99 -18.30 12.48 -11.76
N ALA A 100 -18.03 13.56 -11.02
CA ALA A 100 -18.60 14.84 -11.42
C ALA A 100 -18.12 15.05 -12.85
N ASP A 101 -18.99 14.81 -13.83
CA ASP A 101 -18.81 15.33 -15.18
C ASP A 101 -18.72 16.84 -14.99
N ILE A 102 -17.48 17.32 -14.90
CA ILE A 102 -17.20 18.74 -15.04
C ILE A 102 -17.45 18.97 -16.52
N ASP A 103 -18.72 19.20 -16.84
CA ASP A 103 -19.17 19.55 -18.17
C ASP A 103 -18.30 20.72 -18.64
N ASP A 104 -17.44 20.44 -19.62
CA ASP A 104 -16.44 21.39 -20.15
C ASP A 104 -17.12 22.55 -20.89
N THR A 105 -18.45 22.55 -20.98
CA THR A 105 -19.25 23.58 -21.65
C THR A 105 -19.39 24.89 -20.88
N GLU A 106 -19.01 24.95 -19.59
CA GLU A 106 -18.95 26.22 -18.84
C GLU A 106 -17.64 26.41 -18.06
N ARG A 107 -16.50 26.29 -18.74
CA ARG A 107 -15.31 27.03 -18.31
C ARG A 107 -15.49 28.52 -18.62
N THR A 108 -16.38 29.21 -17.91
CA THR A 108 -16.18 30.65 -17.74
C THR A 108 -14.83 30.79 -17.07
N ALA A 109 -13.85 31.35 -17.77
CA ALA A 109 -12.56 31.64 -17.19
C ALA A 109 -12.79 32.60 -16.01
N VAL A 110 -12.90 32.04 -14.80
CA VAL A 110 -12.95 32.82 -13.57
C VAL A 110 -11.55 33.39 -13.40
N SER A 111 -11.33 34.57 -14.00
CA SER A 111 -10.13 35.39 -13.84
C SER A 111 -10.12 36.00 -12.43
N THR A 112 -10.27 35.17 -11.41
CA THR A 112 -9.95 35.59 -10.04
C THR A 112 -8.44 35.59 -9.98
N ARG A 113 -7.85 36.79 -10.00
CA ARG A 113 -6.43 37.02 -9.74
C ARG A 113 -6.28 37.19 -8.22
N PRO A 114 -6.04 36.12 -7.43
CA PRO A 114 -6.01 36.20 -5.96
C PRO A 114 -4.93 37.16 -5.42
N PHE A 115 -3.93 37.47 -6.26
CA PHE A 115 -2.79 38.32 -5.93
C PHE A 115 -2.72 39.59 -6.78
N ALA A 116 -3.82 40.04 -7.40
CA ALA A 116 -3.82 41.25 -8.22
C ALA A 116 -3.30 42.50 -7.47
N GLY A 117 -3.49 42.54 -6.15
CA GLY A 117 -2.99 43.61 -5.27
C GLY A 117 -1.64 43.33 -4.60
N LEU A 118 -0.94 42.23 -4.91
CA LEU A 118 0.31 41.89 -4.25
C LEU A 118 1.45 42.84 -4.65
N GLU A 119 1.48 43.26 -5.91
CA GLU A 119 2.52 44.16 -6.44
C GLU A 119 2.52 45.52 -5.73
N SER A 120 1.35 46.07 -5.42
CA SER A 120 1.24 47.35 -4.70
C SER A 120 1.68 47.24 -3.24
N LEU A 121 1.51 46.07 -2.61
CA LEU A 121 2.00 45.81 -1.26
C LEU A 121 3.53 45.65 -1.20
N LEU A 122 4.14 45.06 -2.24
CA LEU A 122 5.60 44.91 -2.32
C LEU A 122 6.33 46.23 -2.65
N LYS A 123 5.65 47.17 -3.31
CA LYS A 123 6.21 48.48 -3.70
C LYS A 123 6.18 49.54 -2.59
N ASN A 124 5.36 49.34 -1.55
CA ASN A 124 5.35 50.17 -0.34
C ASN A 124 5.58 49.28 0.89
N PRO A 125 6.83 48.87 1.18
CA PRO A 125 7.16 48.40 2.51
C PRO A 125 6.88 49.56 3.47
N ARG A 126 5.87 49.43 4.32
CA ARG A 126 5.71 50.32 5.46
C ARG A 126 6.85 49.99 6.42
N ASP A 127 7.71 50.98 6.67
CA ASP A 127 8.67 50.98 7.79
C ASP A 127 7.94 50.82 9.14
#